data_AF-A0A8T5TL42-F1
#
_entry.id   AF-A0A8T5TL42-F1
#
_cell.length_a   1.000
_cell.length_b   1.000
_cell.length_c   1.000
_cell.angle_alpha   90.00
_cell.angle_beta   90.00
_cell.angle_gamma   90.00
#
_symmetry.space_group_name_H-M   'P 1'
#
loop_
_entity.id
_entity.type
_entity.pdbx_description
1 polymer ?
#
loop_
_entity_poly.entity_id
_entity_poly.type
_entity_poly.pdbx_seq_one_letter_code
_entity_poly.pdbx_strand_id
1 'polypeptide(L)'
;FNEMIEILKSITDDEGFLKARDKIIKIVRSNLKKIGKPDTFTLEDYAINIALKKSLDKYKVIPQHVRAAKELIAYRMRETIKLDDNVIDPIKKTYSKGDTVKFIKTRGPSGAKAIEIAKLQDIDIKKYRALLQSALEQVLDALGIAFEEVKGDKKLDAFF
;
A
#
# COMPACT_ATOMS: atom_id res chain seq x y z
N PHE A 1 7.12 1.77 -9.44
CA PHE A 1 6.54 1.27 -10.71
C PHE A 1 6.78 2.23 -11.86
N ASN A 2 6.35 3.50 -11.80
CA ASN A 2 6.56 4.45 -12.90
C ASN A 2 8.03 4.57 -13.33
N GLU A 3 8.98 4.69 -12.39
CA GLU A 3 10.42 4.69 -12.72
C GLU A 3 10.87 3.45 -13.49
N MET A 4 10.34 2.27 -13.18
CA MET A 4 10.65 1.05 -13.93
C MET A 4 10.08 1.09 -15.35
N ILE A 5 8.85 1.59 -15.51
CA ILE A 5 8.21 1.74 -16.82
C ILE A 5 9.02 2.70 -17.71
N GLU A 6 9.47 3.82 -17.15
CA GLU A 6 10.30 4.79 -17.89
C GLU A 6 11.65 4.18 -18.30
N ILE A 7 12.26 3.37 -17.44
CA ILE A 7 13.47 2.61 -17.79
C ILE A 7 13.19 1.67 -18.96
N LEU A 8 12.11 0.88 -18.88
CA LEU A 8 11.75 -0.09 -19.92
C LEU A 8 11.45 0.56 -21.27
N LYS A 9 10.80 1.74 -21.28
CA LYS A 9 10.53 2.50 -22.50
C LYS A 9 11.79 2.96 -23.24
N SER A 10 12.90 3.11 -22.53
CA SER A 10 14.17 3.61 -23.11
C SER A 10 15.04 2.51 -23.73
N ILE A 11 14.60 1.25 -23.68
CA ILE A 11 15.36 0.10 -24.16
C ILE A 11 15.08 -0.12 -25.65
N THR A 12 16.13 -0.09 -26.46
CA THR A 12 16.06 -0.32 -27.92
C THR A 12 16.87 -1.53 -28.38
N ASP A 13 17.71 -2.09 -27.51
CA ASP A 13 18.64 -3.18 -27.79
C ASP A 13 18.95 -4.00 -26.53
N ASP A 14 19.62 -5.14 -26.73
CA ASP A 14 19.94 -6.10 -25.66
C ASP A 14 20.91 -5.53 -24.60
N GLU A 15 21.86 -4.68 -25.00
CA GLU A 15 22.80 -4.06 -24.06
C GLU A 15 22.07 -3.05 -23.14
N GLY A 16 21.14 -2.30 -23.72
CA GLY A 16 20.20 -1.43 -23.03
C GLY A 16 19.34 -2.21 -22.04
N PHE A 17 18.90 -3.42 -22.41
CA PHE A 17 18.14 -4.29 -21.52
C PHE A 17 18.96 -4.74 -20.30
N LEU A 18 20.20 -5.16 -20.49
CA LEU A 18 21.09 -5.54 -19.38
C LEU A 18 21.35 -4.36 -18.43
N LYS A 19 21.60 -3.16 -18.96
CA LYS A 19 21.78 -1.95 -18.14
C LYS A 19 20.49 -1.57 -17.41
N ALA A 20 19.34 -1.72 -18.06
CA ALA A 20 18.04 -1.46 -17.46
C ALA A 20 17.73 -2.42 -16.31
N ARG A 21 18.04 -3.71 -16.48
CA ARG A 21 17.92 -4.75 -15.45
C ARG A 21 18.65 -4.37 -14.17
N ASP A 22 19.93 -3.98 -14.27
CA ASP A 22 20.71 -3.55 -13.12
C ASP A 22 20.15 -2.30 -12.44
N LYS A 23 19.63 -1.35 -13.22
CA LYS A 23 18.96 -0.15 -12.68
C LYS A 23 17.68 -0.52 -11.94
N ILE A 24 16.85 -1.39 -12.51
CA ILE A 24 15.60 -1.87 -11.91
C ILE A 24 15.90 -2.55 -10.57
N ILE A 25 16.87 -3.47 -10.52
CA ILE A 25 17.29 -4.15 -9.29
C ILE A 25 17.68 -3.14 -8.21
N LYS A 26 18.50 -2.13 -8.56
CA LYS A 26 18.94 -1.08 -7.62
C LYS A 26 17.77 -0.25 -7.09
N ILE A 27 16.85 0.16 -7.95
CA ILE A 27 15.67 0.95 -7.57
C ILE A 27 14.78 0.15 -6.63
N VAL A 28 14.47 -1.10 -6.97
CA VAL A 28 13.63 -1.97 -6.15
C VAL A 28 14.26 -2.18 -4.78
N ARG A 29 15.54 -2.55 -4.74
CA ARG A 29 16.28 -2.75 -3.49
C ARG A 29 16.32 -1.49 -2.63
N SER A 30 16.56 -0.33 -3.24
CA SER A 30 16.58 0.96 -2.54
C SER A 30 15.23 1.28 -1.90
N ASN A 31 14.14 1.11 -2.66
CA ASN A 31 12.78 1.37 -2.17
C ASN A 31 12.37 0.40 -1.05
N LEU A 32 12.66 -0.90 -1.17
CA LEU A 32 12.39 -1.87 -0.11
C LEU A 32 13.09 -1.52 1.21
N LYS A 33 14.31 -0.97 1.14
CA LYS A 33 15.07 -0.51 2.31
C LYS A 33 14.51 0.76 2.95
N LYS A 34 13.78 1.59 2.19
CA LYS A 34 13.16 2.83 2.69
C LYS A 34 11.88 2.56 3.49
N ILE A 35 11.14 1.48 3.19
CA ILE A 35 9.87 1.18 3.86
C ILE A 35 10.05 1.12 5.39
N GLY A 36 9.30 1.97 6.08
CA GLY A 36 9.30 2.09 7.53
C GLY A 36 10.44 2.91 8.12
N LYS A 37 11.31 3.52 7.30
CA LYS A 37 12.32 4.46 7.78
C LYS A 37 11.73 5.86 7.98
N PRO A 38 12.18 6.61 9.00
CA PRO A 38 11.80 8.01 9.17
C PRO A 38 12.07 8.83 7.91
N ASP A 39 11.22 9.81 7.63
CA ASP A 39 11.40 10.82 6.57
C ASP A 39 11.59 10.27 5.15
N THR A 40 11.16 9.03 4.89
CA THR A 40 11.25 8.41 3.56
C THR A 40 9.94 8.39 2.78
N PHE A 41 8.82 8.21 3.49
CA PHE A 41 7.50 8.06 2.92
C PHE A 41 6.47 8.71 3.84
N THR A 42 5.53 9.43 3.23
CA THR A 42 4.37 10.04 3.87
C THR A 42 3.29 9.00 4.12
N LEU A 43 2.26 9.34 4.90
CA LEU A 43 1.13 8.44 5.15
C LEU A 43 0.36 8.15 3.85
N GLU A 44 0.31 9.14 2.96
CA GLU A 44 -0.25 9.08 1.62
C GLU A 44 0.43 8.03 0.76
N ASP A 45 1.75 7.88 0.86
CA ASP A 45 2.51 6.87 0.10
C ASP A 45 2.14 5.42 0.51
N TYR A 46 1.63 5.23 1.73
CA TYR A 46 1.12 3.95 2.21
C TYR A 46 -0.37 3.74 1.91
N ALA A 47 -1.06 4.76 1.41
CA ALA A 47 -2.51 4.73 1.31
C ALA A 47 -3.01 3.75 0.24
N ILE A 48 -3.94 2.90 0.65
CA ILE A 48 -4.67 1.99 -0.23
C ILE A 48 -6.07 2.58 -0.43
N ASN A 49 -6.49 2.69 -1.68
CA ASN A 49 -7.78 3.24 -2.07
C ASN A 49 -8.68 2.12 -2.57
N ILE A 50 -9.82 1.90 -1.92
CA ILE A 50 -10.79 0.88 -2.33
C ILE A 50 -12.21 1.45 -2.30
N ALA A 51 -12.91 1.33 -3.43
CA ALA A 51 -14.31 1.71 -3.54
C ALA A 51 -15.24 0.72 -2.81
N LEU A 52 -16.25 1.26 -2.13
CA LEU A 52 -17.30 0.49 -1.49
C LEU A 52 -18.25 -0.09 -2.53
N LYS A 53 -18.40 -1.41 -2.52
CA LYS A 53 -19.32 -2.12 -3.43
C LYS A 53 -20.79 -2.00 -3.00
N LYS A 54 -21.04 -1.60 -1.75
CA LYS A 54 -22.35 -1.44 -1.11
C LYS A 54 -22.22 -0.54 0.13
N SER A 55 -23.33 -0.14 0.73
CA SER A 55 -23.35 0.59 2.00
C SER A 55 -22.74 -0.22 3.15
N LEU A 56 -22.14 0.47 4.14
CA LEU A 56 -21.35 -0.15 5.23
C LEU A 56 -22.14 -1.17 6.09
N ASP A 57 -23.45 -0.98 6.21
CA ASP A 57 -24.40 -1.83 6.92
C ASP A 57 -24.69 -3.15 6.18
N LYS A 58 -24.52 -3.18 4.85
CA LYS A 58 -24.84 -4.34 4.00
C LYS A 58 -23.72 -5.40 3.92
N TYR A 59 -22.60 -5.20 4.62
CA TYR A 59 -21.47 -6.14 4.67
C TYR A 59 -21.62 -7.16 5.80
N LYS A 60 -21.82 -8.43 5.44
CA LYS A 60 -21.83 -9.56 6.40
C LYS A 60 -20.40 -9.91 6.87
N VAL A 61 -19.48 -10.11 5.93
CA VAL A 61 -18.04 -10.22 6.20
C VAL A 61 -17.43 -8.84 6.02
N ILE A 62 -16.72 -8.35 7.03
CA ILE A 62 -16.20 -6.97 7.05
C ILE A 62 -14.76 -6.96 6.50
N PRO A 63 -14.53 -6.48 5.27
CA PRO A 63 -13.19 -6.33 4.71
C PRO A 63 -12.45 -5.13 5.34
N GLN A 64 -11.14 -5.04 5.11
CA GLN A 64 -10.26 -4.04 5.74
C GLN A 64 -10.70 -2.59 5.50
N HIS A 65 -11.04 -2.21 4.27
CA HIS A 65 -11.51 -0.86 3.93
C HIS A 65 -12.83 -0.51 4.64
N VAL A 66 -13.75 -1.47 4.80
CA VAL A 66 -15.01 -1.25 5.55
C VAL A 66 -14.74 -1.12 7.05
N ARG A 67 -13.78 -1.87 7.62
CA ARG A 67 -13.36 -1.70 9.04
C ARG A 67 -12.78 -0.31 9.26
N ALA A 68 -11.89 0.13 8.38
CA ALA A 68 -11.29 1.47 8.46
C ALA A 68 -12.35 2.58 8.41
N ALA A 69 -13.31 2.49 7.48
CA ALA A 69 -14.42 3.43 7.39
C ALA A 69 -15.30 3.45 8.66
N LYS A 70 -15.65 2.27 9.19
CA LYS A 70 -16.42 2.15 10.45
C LYS A 70 -15.65 2.71 11.65
N GLU A 71 -14.33 2.47 11.71
CA GLU A 71 -13.46 3.00 12.76
C GLU A 71 -13.39 4.54 12.71
N LEU A 72 -13.31 5.13 11.51
CA LEU A 72 -13.35 6.58 11.31
C LEU A 72 -14.69 7.18 11.74
N ILE A 73 -15.82 6.57 11.36
CA ILE A 73 -17.15 7.00 11.80
C ILE A 73 -17.23 6.95 13.33
N ALA A 74 -16.81 5.85 13.95
CA ALA A 74 -16.82 5.72 15.41
C ALA A 74 -15.90 6.76 16.09
N TYR A 75 -14.75 7.05 15.50
CA TYR A 75 -13.85 8.11 15.97
C TYR A 75 -14.53 9.48 15.93
N ARG A 76 -15.07 9.88 14.78
CA ARG A 76 -15.79 11.15 14.60
C ARG A 76 -16.99 11.28 15.52
N MET A 77 -17.76 10.20 15.66
CA MET A 77 -18.88 10.15 16.60
C MET A 77 -18.41 10.42 18.02
N ARG A 78 -17.34 9.79 18.50
CA ARG A 78 -16.80 10.04 19.85
C ARG A 78 -16.36 11.48 20.07
N GLU A 79 -15.74 12.10 19.07
CA GLU A 79 -15.39 13.53 19.14
C GLU A 79 -16.63 14.45 19.12
N THR A 80 -17.72 13.97 18.52
CA THR A 80 -18.99 14.69 18.34
C THR A 80 -19.99 14.45 19.48
N ILE A 81 -19.68 13.62 20.50
CA ILE A 81 -20.57 13.32 21.65
C ILE A 81 -21.04 14.59 22.43
N LYS A 82 -20.49 15.78 22.12
CA LYS A 82 -20.95 17.08 22.65
C LYS A 82 -21.97 17.82 21.77
N LEU A 83 -22.49 17.22 20.70
CA LEU A 83 -23.31 17.92 19.69
C LEU A 83 -24.66 17.23 19.41
N ASP A 84 -25.59 18.06 18.96
CA ASP A 84 -27.02 17.79 18.70
C ASP A 84 -27.26 16.69 17.64
N ASP A 85 -28.43 16.05 17.67
CA ASP A 85 -28.77 14.89 16.81
C ASP A 85 -28.65 15.20 15.31
N ASN A 86 -28.80 16.47 14.93
CA ASN A 86 -28.65 16.97 13.55
C ASN A 86 -27.22 16.81 12.97
N VAL A 87 -26.20 16.55 13.80
CA VAL A 87 -24.80 16.36 13.38
C VAL A 87 -24.44 14.87 13.22
N ILE A 88 -25.16 13.97 13.89
CA ILE A 88 -24.83 12.53 13.94
C ILE A 88 -25.18 11.82 12.63
N ASP A 89 -26.30 12.19 12.01
CA ASP A 89 -26.83 11.54 10.82
C ASP A 89 -25.92 11.67 9.57
N PRO A 90 -25.33 12.85 9.29
CA PRO A 90 -24.33 13.03 8.25
C PRO A 90 -23.07 12.17 8.46
N ILE A 91 -22.61 12.00 9.70
CA ILE A 91 -21.41 11.20 10.01
C ILE A 91 -21.67 9.72 9.72
N LYS A 92 -22.85 9.20 10.06
CA LYS A 92 -23.23 7.81 9.75
C LYS A 92 -23.38 7.57 8.24
N LYS A 93 -23.85 8.58 7.50
CA LYS A 93 -24.07 8.53 6.04
C LYS A 93 -22.87 8.99 5.22
N THR A 94 -21.71 9.24 5.84
CA THR A 94 -20.49 9.71 5.16
C THR A 94 -20.02 8.79 4.05
N TYR A 95 -20.32 7.49 4.12
CA TYR A 95 -19.89 6.51 3.12
C TYR A 95 -21.08 5.77 2.50
N SER A 96 -21.21 5.94 1.20
CA SER A 96 -22.19 5.32 0.32
C SER A 96 -21.54 4.34 -0.67
N LYS A 97 -22.37 3.58 -1.39
CA LYS A 97 -21.89 2.72 -2.49
C LYS A 97 -21.20 3.58 -3.54
N GLY A 98 -20.00 3.18 -3.95
CA GLY A 98 -19.17 3.90 -4.91
C GLY A 98 -18.07 4.75 -4.25
N ASP A 99 -18.27 5.13 -2.99
CA ASP A 99 -17.29 5.97 -2.29
C ASP A 99 -15.98 5.22 -2.05
N THR A 100 -14.88 5.95 -2.22
CA THR A 100 -13.54 5.40 -2.02
C THR A 100 -13.09 5.60 -0.59
N VAL A 101 -12.71 4.50 0.06
CA VAL A 101 -12.08 4.54 1.38
C VAL A 101 -10.56 4.53 1.19
N LYS A 102 -9.90 5.53 1.76
CA LYS A 102 -8.44 5.66 1.81
C LYS A 102 -7.94 5.21 3.18
N PHE A 103 -7.13 4.17 3.23
CA PHE A 103 -6.68 3.58 4.49
C PHE A 103 -5.26 3.01 4.39
N ILE A 104 -4.61 2.81 5.53
CA ILE A 104 -3.31 2.12 5.63
C ILE A 104 -3.45 0.78 6.34
N LYS A 105 -2.56 -0.18 6.06
CA LYS A 105 -2.46 -1.43 6.84
C LYS A 105 -1.76 -1.18 8.16
N THR A 106 -2.38 -1.58 9.25
CA THR A 106 -1.87 -1.33 10.60
C THR A 106 -1.60 -2.61 11.38
N ARG A 107 -0.80 -2.49 12.45
CA ARG A 107 -0.52 -3.57 13.40
C ARG A 107 -1.67 -3.81 14.39
N GLY A 108 -2.62 -2.88 14.47
CA GLY A 108 -3.76 -2.95 15.37
C GLY A 108 -4.77 -4.05 15.01
N PRO A 109 -5.75 -4.30 15.89
CA PRO A 109 -6.72 -5.38 15.73
C PRO A 109 -7.62 -5.23 14.49
N SER A 110 -7.90 -4.00 14.05
CA SER A 110 -8.64 -3.76 12.80
C SER A 110 -7.83 -4.17 11.56
N GLY A 111 -6.49 -4.19 11.68
CA GLY A 111 -5.53 -4.47 10.61
C GLY A 111 -5.47 -3.40 9.53
N ALA A 112 -6.29 -2.36 9.65
CA ALA A 112 -6.43 -1.26 8.72
C ALA A 112 -7.02 -0.05 9.42
N LYS A 113 -6.54 1.15 9.10
CA LYS A 113 -7.04 2.40 9.68
C LYS A 113 -7.14 3.47 8.61
N ALA A 114 -8.23 4.25 8.63
CA ALA A 114 -8.44 5.34 7.69
C ALA A 114 -7.35 6.40 7.84
N ILE A 115 -6.94 7.03 6.73
CA ILE A 115 -5.80 7.95 6.72
C ILE A 115 -5.99 9.13 7.69
N GLU A 116 -7.23 9.58 7.83
CA GLU A 116 -7.65 10.73 8.63
C GLU A 116 -7.38 10.56 10.13
N ILE A 117 -7.30 9.32 10.61
CA ILE A 117 -7.07 9.00 12.03
C ILE A 117 -5.81 8.16 12.25
N ALA A 118 -5.05 7.89 11.18
CA ALA A 118 -3.86 7.08 11.21
C ALA A 118 -2.60 7.91 11.45
N LYS A 119 -1.59 7.26 12.03
CA LYS A 119 -0.25 7.82 12.22
C LYS A 119 0.78 6.90 11.58
N LEU A 120 1.94 7.44 11.19
CA LEU A 120 3.04 6.63 10.63
C LEU A 120 3.46 5.47 11.55
N GLN A 121 3.40 5.66 12.86
CA GLN A 121 3.69 4.61 13.85
C GLN A 121 2.71 3.43 13.83
N ASP A 122 1.50 3.61 13.28
CA ASP A 122 0.50 2.54 13.19
C ASP A 122 0.83 1.52 12.09
N ILE A 123 1.68 1.90 11.12
CA ILE A 123 1.98 1.14 9.91
C ILE A 123 2.53 -0.25 10.25
N ASP A 124 1.99 -1.26 9.58
CA ASP A 124 2.52 -2.61 9.59
C ASP A 124 3.58 -2.79 8.49
N ILE A 125 4.81 -2.41 8.83
CA ILE A 125 5.97 -2.48 7.92
C ILE A 125 6.13 -3.88 7.32
N LYS A 126 5.86 -4.94 8.10
CA LYS A 126 5.99 -6.33 7.63
C LYS A 126 4.98 -6.63 6.53
N LYS A 127 3.71 -6.22 6.71
CA LYS A 127 2.68 -6.40 5.67
C LYS A 127 2.96 -5.59 4.42
N TYR A 128 3.46 -4.36 4.54
CA TYR A 128 3.82 -3.57 3.36
C TYR A 128 5.01 -4.15 2.61
N ARG A 129 6.05 -4.62 3.32
CA ARG A 129 7.19 -5.30 2.67
C ARG A 129 6.74 -6.56 1.94
N ALA A 130 5.89 -7.39 2.55
CA ALA A 130 5.36 -8.59 1.91
C ALA A 130 4.48 -8.25 0.70
N LEU A 131 3.62 -7.23 0.80
CA LEU A 131 2.79 -6.76 -0.32
C LEU A 131 3.65 -6.27 -1.48
N LEU A 132 4.66 -5.45 -1.19
CA LEU A 132 5.55 -4.93 -2.22
C LEU A 132 6.38 -6.05 -2.85
N GLN A 133 6.93 -6.96 -2.05
CA GLN A 133 7.66 -8.13 -2.55
C GLN A 133 6.80 -8.93 -3.53
N SER A 134 5.58 -9.32 -3.14
CA SER A 134 4.69 -10.11 -4.00
C SER A 134 4.33 -9.41 -5.31
N ALA A 135 4.13 -8.08 -5.27
CA ALA A 135 3.84 -7.30 -6.47
C ALA A 135 5.08 -7.12 -7.37
N LEU A 136 6.26 -6.94 -6.77
CA LEU A 136 7.51 -6.77 -7.49
C LEU A 136 7.99 -8.09 -8.11
N GLU A 137 7.86 -9.21 -7.41
CA GLU A 137 8.21 -10.55 -7.89
C GLU A 137 7.49 -10.85 -9.21
N GLN A 138 6.17 -10.66 -9.27
CA GLN A 138 5.40 -10.83 -10.52
C GLN A 138 5.94 -10.00 -11.70
N VAL A 139 6.37 -8.76 -11.44
CA VAL A 139 6.89 -7.87 -12.49
C VAL A 139 8.34 -8.19 -12.85
N LEU A 140 9.16 -8.58 -11.88
CA LEU A 140 10.56 -8.93 -12.07
C LEU A 140 10.71 -10.28 -12.76
N ASP A 141 9.87 -11.26 -12.42
CA ASP A 141 9.82 -12.58 -13.06
C ASP A 141 9.49 -12.44 -14.55
N ALA A 142 8.56 -11.55 -14.90
CA ALA A 142 8.24 -11.22 -16.30
C ALA A 142 9.42 -10.60 -17.07
N LEU A 143 10.41 -10.06 -16.35
CA LEU A 143 11.66 -9.52 -16.91
C LEU A 143 12.85 -10.50 -16.78
N GLY A 144 12.63 -11.73 -16.31
CA GLY A 144 13.69 -12.72 -16.08
C GLY A 144 14.64 -12.32 -14.93
N ILE A 145 14.14 -11.61 -13.93
CA ILE A 145 14.90 -11.17 -12.76
C ILE A 145 14.40 -11.91 -11.53
N ALA A 146 15.20 -12.82 -10.98
CA ALA A 146 14.82 -13.52 -9.76
C ALA A 146 14.85 -12.56 -8.56
N PHE A 147 13.90 -12.71 -7.63
CA PHE A 147 13.81 -11.82 -6.47
C PHE A 147 15.02 -11.95 -5.53
N GLU A 148 15.68 -13.10 -5.51
CA GLU A 148 16.94 -13.38 -4.81
C GLU A 148 18.05 -12.39 -5.23
N GLU A 149 18.12 -12.07 -6.52
CA GLU A 149 19.07 -11.09 -7.04
C GLU A 149 18.80 -9.70 -6.48
N VAL A 150 17.54 -9.36 -6.24
CA VAL A 150 17.16 -8.10 -5.59
C VAL A 150 17.54 -8.09 -4.12
N LYS A 151 17.44 -9.20 -3.40
CA LYS A 151 17.91 -9.29 -2.00
C LYS A 151 19.42 -9.11 -1.88
N GLY A 152 20.16 -9.35 -2.96
CA GLY A 152 21.63 -9.32 -2.97
C GLY A 152 22.24 -10.68 -2.72
N ASP A 153 21.42 -11.73 -2.69
CA ASP A 153 21.86 -13.11 -2.76
C ASP A 153 22.25 -13.37 -4.22
N LYS A 154 23.45 -12.92 -4.59
CA LYS A 154 24.06 -13.39 -5.83
C LYS A 154 24.32 -14.87 -5.62
N LYS A 155 23.48 -15.75 -6.20
CA LYS A 155 23.94 -17.10 -6.49
C LYS A 155 25.15 -16.95 -7.40
N LEU A 156 26.30 -17.43 -6.93
CA LEU A 156 27.54 -17.52 -7.69
C LEU A 156 27.44 -18.49 -8.88
N ASP A 157 26.28 -19.12 -9.07
CA ASP A 157 26.06 -20.20 -10.04
C ASP A 157 25.95 -19.75 -11.51
N ALA A 158 26.17 -18.47 -11.82
CA ALA A 158 26.15 -17.98 -13.21
C ALA A 158 27.53 -18.10 -13.93
N PHE A 159 28.47 -18.89 -13.39
CA PHE A 159 29.81 -19.11 -13.97
C PHE A 159 30.17 -20.59 -14.23
N PHE A 160 29.18 -21.48 -14.32
CA PHE A 160 29.41 -22.87 -14.74
C PHE A 160 28.61 -23.23 -16.00
#